data_AF-A0A9X1I0Q4-F1
#
_entry.id   AF-A0A9X1I0Q4-F1
#
_cell.length_a   1.000
_cell.length_b   1.000
_cell.length_c   1.000
_cell.angle_alpha   90.00
_cell.angle_beta   90.00
_cell.angle_gamma   90.00
#
_symmetry.space_group_name_H-M   'P 1'
#
loop_
_entity.id
_entity.type
_entity.pdbx_description
1 polymer ?
#
loop_
_entity_poly.entity_id
_entity_poly.type
_entity_poly.pdbx_seq_one_letter_code
_entity_poly.pdbx_strand_id
1 'polypeptide(L)'
;MSTAVAEGKTWSGGNEPLKASYGKMMMWFFILSDALTFSGFLAAYGFSRFKFIDAWPIADEVFTHVPFLHGQELPMIYVAFMTFVLIMSSVTMVLAVDAGHHLNKAKVTIYMFLTIIGGIIFVGSQAWEWATFIQGDYGAVQTKGGNILQFVDTEGHRVALSDFVVASHTDRTQHESKNGLWFVNEGTLPTYSVQDVIHGLESHENVLVRTQTLTEEGEKTVLSRTESLEAIKTNGKAVVEGANLHVNEYGSPLFADFFFFITGFHGFHVFSGIVLNIIIFFNVVIGTYEKRKSYEMVEKVGLYWHFVDLVWVFVFTFFYLV
;
A
#
# COMPACT_ATOMS: atom_id res chain seq x y z
N MET A 1 10.77 11.95 66.77
CA MET A 1 10.28 12.96 65.82
C MET A 1 9.87 12.23 64.54
N SER A 2 8.57 12.16 64.27
CA SER A 2 7.99 11.55 63.08
C SER A 2 7.98 12.58 61.96
N THR A 3 8.64 12.31 60.83
CA THR A 3 8.54 13.12 59.62
C THR A 3 7.34 12.65 58.81
N ALA A 4 6.21 13.33 58.98
CA ALA A 4 5.06 13.17 58.11
C ALA A 4 5.40 13.73 56.72
N VAL A 5 5.45 12.86 55.72
CA VAL A 5 5.44 13.27 54.30
C VAL A 5 4.01 13.67 53.97
N ALA A 6 3.80 14.94 53.68
CA ALA A 6 2.52 15.46 53.22
C ALA A 6 2.25 14.92 51.81
N GLU A 7 1.39 13.91 51.68
CA GLU A 7 0.72 13.60 50.41
C GLU A 7 -0.24 14.74 50.07
N GLY A 8 0.27 15.72 49.31
CA GLY A 8 -0.53 16.80 48.77
C GLY A 8 -1.53 16.27 47.75
N LYS A 9 -2.80 16.14 48.16
CA LYS A 9 -3.95 16.01 47.25
C LYS A 9 -4.10 17.32 46.47
N THR A 10 -3.80 17.30 45.17
CA THR A 10 -3.82 18.49 44.31
C THR A 10 -5.22 18.87 43.79
N TRP A 11 -6.22 18.00 43.92
CA TRP A 11 -7.63 18.31 43.58
C TRP A 11 -8.60 17.32 44.28
N SER A 12 -9.89 17.69 44.41
CA SER A 12 -10.94 16.92 45.11
C SER A 12 -11.27 15.55 44.48
N GLY A 13 -10.72 15.24 43.31
CA GLY A 13 -10.91 14.01 42.54
C GLY A 13 -9.80 12.95 42.72
N GLY A 14 -8.81 13.19 43.57
CA GLY A 14 -7.63 12.33 43.72
C GLY A 14 -6.46 12.74 42.81
N ASN A 15 -5.36 11.98 42.86
CA ASN A 15 -4.13 12.28 42.12
C ASN A 15 -4.17 11.89 40.63
N GLU A 16 -5.24 11.21 40.19
CA GLU A 16 -5.42 10.76 38.80
C GLU A 16 -6.85 11.09 38.33
N PRO A 17 -7.03 11.96 37.31
CA PRO A 17 -8.34 12.07 36.68
C PRO A 17 -8.72 10.72 36.04
N LEU A 18 -9.90 10.21 36.40
CA LEU A 18 -10.47 8.94 35.89
C LEU A 18 -9.70 7.64 36.22
N LYS A 19 -8.72 7.66 37.15
CA LYS A 19 -7.84 6.49 37.45
C LYS A 19 -7.12 5.92 36.22
N ALA A 20 -6.91 6.75 35.19
CA ALA A 20 -6.21 6.34 33.98
C ALA A 20 -4.70 6.47 34.19
N SER A 21 -3.98 5.36 34.05
CA SER A 21 -2.51 5.32 34.06
C SER A 21 -1.94 6.29 33.02
N TYR A 22 -0.90 7.06 33.39
CA TYR A 22 -0.21 7.99 32.50
C TYR A 22 0.17 7.35 31.16
N GLY A 23 0.64 6.09 31.19
CA GLY A 23 1.00 5.36 29.98
C GLY A 23 -0.19 5.07 29.06
N LYS A 24 -1.40 4.87 29.59
CA LYS A 24 -2.60 4.71 28.76
C LYS A 24 -3.04 6.04 28.17
N MET A 25 -2.96 7.12 28.95
CA MET A 25 -3.33 8.46 28.47
C MET A 25 -2.41 8.93 27.33
N MET A 26 -1.10 8.75 27.47
CA MET A 26 -0.13 9.09 26.41
C MET A 26 -0.34 8.24 25.15
N MET A 27 -0.74 6.97 25.31
CA MET A 27 -1.10 6.12 24.17
C MET A 27 -2.28 6.69 23.38
N TRP A 28 -3.32 7.17 24.07
CA TRP A 28 -4.47 7.80 23.40
C TRP A 28 -4.10 9.10 22.68
N PHE A 29 -3.23 9.94 23.26
CA PHE A 29 -2.73 11.13 22.56
C PHE A 29 -1.94 10.78 21.31
N PHE A 30 -1.09 9.77 21.40
CA PHE A 30 -0.33 9.25 20.26
C PHE A 30 -1.28 8.74 19.15
N ILE A 31 -2.24 7.88 19.50
CA ILE A 31 -3.26 7.36 18.56
C ILE A 31 -4.04 8.49 17.90
N LEU A 32 -4.47 9.50 18.67
CA LEU A 32 -5.22 10.63 18.12
C LEU A 32 -4.37 11.47 17.15
N SER A 33 -3.10 11.69 17.47
CA SER A 33 -2.16 12.40 16.59
C SER A 33 -1.94 11.65 15.27
N ASP A 34 -1.76 10.34 15.32
CA ASP A 34 -1.62 9.52 14.11
C ASP A 34 -2.91 9.50 13.30
N ALA A 35 -4.07 9.41 13.96
CA ALA A 35 -5.38 9.44 13.29
C ALA A 35 -5.60 10.74 12.49
N LEU A 36 -5.19 11.88 13.05
CA LEU A 36 -5.24 13.18 12.37
C LEU A 36 -4.28 13.23 11.16
N THR A 37 -3.10 12.62 11.30
CA THR A 37 -2.12 12.52 10.20
C THR A 37 -2.67 11.71 9.04
N PHE A 38 -3.23 10.52 9.30
CA PHE A 38 -3.89 9.70 8.27
C PHE A 38 -5.10 10.39 7.65
N SER A 39 -5.89 11.11 8.44
CA SER A 39 -7.04 11.87 7.94
C SER A 39 -6.62 12.97 6.98
N GLY A 40 -5.50 13.66 7.26
CA GLY A 40 -4.92 14.64 6.33
C GLY A 40 -4.51 14.02 4.99
N PHE A 41 -3.89 12.84 5.01
CA PHE A 41 -3.50 12.15 3.78
C PHE A 41 -4.71 11.64 2.99
N LEU A 42 -5.71 11.06 3.65
CA LEU A 42 -6.94 10.59 3.00
C LEU A 42 -7.75 11.74 2.42
N ALA A 43 -7.80 12.90 3.10
CA ALA A 43 -8.45 14.09 2.56
C ALA A 43 -7.71 14.65 1.33
N ALA A 44 -6.38 14.67 1.34
CA ALA A 44 -5.57 15.09 0.20
C ALA A 44 -5.72 14.15 -1.00
N TYR A 45 -5.78 12.83 -0.75
CA TYR A 45 -6.10 11.83 -1.76
C TYR A 45 -7.51 12.06 -2.34
N GLY A 46 -8.52 12.19 -1.48
CA GLY A 46 -9.91 12.43 -1.92
C GLY A 46 -10.07 13.69 -2.76
N PHE A 47 -9.40 14.79 -2.39
CA PHE A 47 -9.40 16.02 -3.17
C PHE A 47 -8.72 15.83 -4.54
N SER A 48 -7.57 15.15 -4.57
CA SER A 48 -6.84 14.89 -5.81
C SER A 48 -7.63 13.99 -6.75
N ARG A 49 -8.26 12.95 -6.22
CA ARG A 49 -9.16 12.06 -6.96
C ARG A 49 -10.34 12.82 -7.54
N PHE A 50 -11.00 13.67 -6.75
CA PHE A 50 -12.13 14.47 -7.23
C PHE A 50 -11.74 15.45 -8.34
N LYS A 51 -10.54 16.05 -8.23
CA LYS A 51 -10.02 16.98 -9.24
C LYS A 51 -9.70 16.29 -10.57
N PHE A 52 -9.24 15.04 -10.53
CA PHE A 52 -8.82 14.27 -11.70
C PHE A 52 -9.74 13.09 -11.97
N ILE A 53 -11.04 13.24 -11.70
CA ILE A 53 -12.01 12.14 -11.78
C ILE A 53 -12.02 11.49 -13.15
N ASP A 54 -11.88 12.29 -14.22
CA ASP A 54 -11.90 11.82 -15.61
C ASP A 54 -10.61 11.11 -16.04
N ALA A 55 -9.54 11.14 -15.24
CA ALA A 55 -8.24 10.55 -15.57
C ALA A 55 -7.68 9.64 -14.46
N TRP A 56 -8.47 9.38 -13.41
CA TRP A 56 -8.05 8.60 -12.27
C TRP A 56 -8.04 7.10 -12.61
N PRO A 57 -7.05 6.31 -12.15
CA PRO A 57 -7.03 4.87 -12.37
C PRO A 57 -8.24 4.18 -11.72
N ILE A 58 -8.78 3.16 -12.40
CA ILE A 58 -9.85 2.29 -11.88
C ILE A 58 -9.20 1.18 -11.05
N ALA A 59 -9.57 1.05 -9.78
CA ALA A 59 -8.95 0.09 -8.84
C ALA A 59 -9.02 -1.37 -9.35
N ASP A 60 -10.14 -1.77 -9.94
CA ASP A 60 -10.37 -3.12 -10.47
C ASP A 60 -9.37 -3.52 -11.57
N GLU A 61 -8.86 -2.56 -12.34
CA GLU A 61 -7.86 -2.80 -13.40
C GLU A 61 -6.41 -2.70 -12.88
N VAL A 62 -6.24 -2.18 -11.68
CA VAL A 62 -4.93 -1.95 -11.06
C VAL A 62 -4.55 -3.14 -10.18
N PHE A 63 -5.51 -3.71 -9.46
CA PHE A 63 -5.27 -4.75 -8.44
C PHE A 63 -5.85 -6.11 -8.87
N THR A 64 -5.24 -6.73 -9.87
CA THR A 64 -5.67 -8.03 -10.42
C THR A 64 -4.78 -9.20 -10.00
N HIS A 65 -3.62 -8.92 -9.40
CA HIS A 65 -2.57 -9.91 -9.14
C HIS A 65 -2.84 -10.74 -7.89
N VAL A 66 -2.71 -12.06 -8.03
CA VAL A 66 -2.74 -13.00 -6.92
C VAL A 66 -1.43 -13.81 -6.89
N PRO A 67 -0.75 -13.95 -5.74
CA PRO A 67 0.45 -14.76 -5.65
C PRO A 67 0.17 -16.20 -6.09
N PHE A 68 1.09 -16.77 -6.86
CA PHE A 68 1.06 -18.16 -7.36
C PHE A 68 -0.04 -18.48 -8.38
N LEU A 69 -0.90 -17.52 -8.75
CA LEU A 69 -1.90 -17.65 -9.81
C LEU A 69 -1.57 -16.69 -10.96
N HIS A 70 -0.48 -16.96 -11.67
CA HIS A 70 -0.11 -16.18 -12.85
C HIS A 70 -1.10 -16.45 -14.00
N GLY A 71 -1.72 -15.40 -14.54
CA GLY A 71 -2.62 -15.48 -15.70
C GLY A 71 -4.12 -15.63 -15.38
N GLN A 72 -4.54 -15.51 -14.11
CA GLN A 72 -5.95 -15.29 -13.78
C GLN A 72 -6.11 -13.91 -13.14
N GLU A 73 -6.63 -12.96 -13.90
CA GLU A 73 -7.00 -11.64 -13.40
C GLU A 73 -8.19 -11.80 -12.47
N LEU A 74 -7.93 -11.78 -11.16
CA LEU A 74 -8.95 -11.89 -10.13
C LEU A 74 -8.96 -10.56 -9.35
N PRO A 75 -9.76 -9.58 -9.81
CA PRO A 75 -9.78 -8.25 -9.21
C PRO A 75 -10.05 -8.33 -7.71
N MET A 76 -9.22 -7.63 -6.94
CA MET A 76 -9.39 -7.37 -5.50
C MET A 76 -9.37 -8.59 -4.55
N ILE A 77 -9.32 -9.83 -5.04
CA ILE A 77 -9.38 -11.04 -4.18
C ILE A 77 -8.17 -11.07 -3.23
N TYR A 78 -6.98 -10.77 -3.75
CA TYR A 78 -5.78 -10.79 -2.93
C TYR A 78 -5.80 -9.72 -1.85
N VAL A 79 -6.30 -8.53 -2.18
CA VAL A 79 -6.46 -7.43 -1.23
C VAL A 79 -7.50 -7.77 -0.16
N ALA A 80 -8.64 -8.35 -0.56
CA ALA A 80 -9.65 -8.82 0.38
C ALA A 80 -9.10 -9.89 1.34
N PHE A 81 -8.26 -10.80 0.84
CA PHE A 81 -7.55 -11.77 1.68
C PHE A 81 -6.61 -11.09 2.69
N MET A 82 -5.81 -10.11 2.26
CA MET A 82 -4.93 -9.35 3.16
C MET A 82 -5.72 -8.67 4.29
N THR A 83 -6.83 -8.01 3.95
CA THR A 83 -7.71 -7.35 4.91
C THR A 83 -8.35 -8.36 5.86
N PHE A 84 -8.78 -9.53 5.37
CA PHE A 84 -9.28 -10.62 6.22
C PHE A 84 -8.23 -11.10 7.23
N VAL A 85 -6.99 -11.30 6.79
CA VAL A 85 -5.88 -11.71 7.67
C VAL A 85 -5.63 -10.66 8.76
N LEU A 86 -5.68 -9.38 8.43
CA LEU A 86 -5.46 -8.30 9.40
C LEU A 86 -6.58 -8.21 10.44
N ILE A 87 -7.85 -8.29 10.01
CA ILE A 87 -9.01 -8.31 10.91
C ILE A 87 -8.95 -9.54 11.84
N MET A 88 -8.62 -10.71 11.30
CA MET A 88 -8.45 -11.92 12.12
C MET A 88 -7.28 -11.77 13.10
N SER A 89 -6.18 -11.14 12.70
CA SER A 89 -5.08 -10.80 13.60
C SER A 89 -5.53 -9.88 14.74
N SER A 90 -6.35 -8.88 14.45
CA SER A 90 -6.98 -8.01 15.45
C SER A 90 -7.84 -8.79 16.44
N VAL A 91 -8.70 -9.72 15.97
CA VAL A 91 -9.49 -10.59 16.86
C VAL A 91 -8.59 -11.40 17.79
N THR A 92 -7.50 -11.98 17.28
CA THR A 92 -6.55 -12.73 18.12
C THR A 92 -5.90 -11.84 19.19
N MET A 93 -5.62 -10.57 18.88
CA MET A 93 -5.09 -9.63 19.87
C MET A 93 -6.09 -9.34 21.00
N VAL A 94 -7.38 -9.15 20.68
CA VAL A 94 -8.42 -8.98 21.73
C VAL A 94 -8.45 -10.18 22.66
N LEU A 95 -8.39 -11.39 22.12
CA LEU A 95 -8.36 -12.64 22.90
C LEU A 95 -7.09 -12.75 23.74
N ALA A 96 -5.95 -12.25 23.26
CA ALA A 96 -4.71 -12.17 24.03
C ALA A 96 -4.84 -11.23 25.21
N VAL A 97 -5.45 -10.05 25.02
CA VAL A 97 -5.70 -9.08 26.09
C VAL A 97 -6.63 -9.67 27.14
N ASP A 98 -7.77 -10.26 26.73
CA ASP A 98 -8.73 -10.92 27.62
C ASP A 98 -8.07 -12.07 28.44
N ALA A 99 -7.28 -12.92 27.79
CA ALA A 99 -6.52 -13.95 28.48
C ALA A 99 -5.52 -13.37 29.50
N GLY A 100 -4.98 -12.18 29.23
CA GLY A 100 -4.10 -11.42 30.14
C GLY A 100 -4.84 -10.93 31.39
N HIS A 101 -6.09 -10.49 31.26
CA HIS A 101 -6.94 -10.15 32.41
C HIS A 101 -7.20 -11.37 33.32
N HIS A 102 -7.30 -12.56 32.73
CA HIS A 102 -7.44 -13.82 33.44
C HIS A 102 -6.11 -14.43 33.90
N LEU A 103 -4.98 -13.72 33.75
CA LEU A 103 -3.63 -14.16 34.09
C LEU A 103 -3.22 -15.50 33.42
N ASN A 104 -3.84 -15.85 32.29
CA ASN A 104 -3.60 -17.12 31.60
C ASN A 104 -2.48 -16.99 30.58
N LYS A 105 -1.24 -17.15 31.04
CA LYS A 105 -0.03 -17.03 30.20
C LYS A 105 -0.05 -17.91 28.95
N ALA A 106 -0.53 -19.14 29.05
CA ALA A 106 -0.53 -20.08 27.92
C ALA A 106 -1.41 -19.55 26.77
N LYS A 107 -2.62 -19.09 27.09
CA LYS A 107 -3.53 -18.49 26.11
C LYS A 107 -3.00 -17.17 25.55
N VAL A 108 -2.46 -16.28 26.40
CA VAL A 108 -1.83 -15.03 25.95
C VAL A 108 -0.73 -15.31 24.94
N THR A 109 0.13 -16.31 25.23
CA THR A 109 1.25 -16.68 24.35
C THR A 109 0.75 -17.15 22.99
N ILE A 110 -0.23 -18.05 22.95
CA ILE A 110 -0.79 -18.57 21.68
C ILE A 110 -1.42 -17.45 20.86
N TYR A 111 -2.26 -16.62 21.49
CA TYR A 111 -2.97 -15.56 20.78
C TYR A 111 -2.03 -14.48 20.25
N MET A 112 -1.05 -14.04 21.06
CA MET A 112 -0.03 -13.10 20.58
C MET A 112 0.80 -13.68 19.44
N PHE A 113 1.13 -14.97 19.48
CA PHE A 113 1.84 -15.64 18.40
C PHE A 113 1.04 -15.62 17.09
N LEU A 114 -0.26 -15.90 17.17
CA LEU A 114 -1.17 -15.81 16.01
C LEU A 114 -1.26 -14.38 15.46
N THR A 115 -1.32 -13.38 16.34
CA THR A 115 -1.31 -11.96 15.93
C THR A 115 -0.05 -11.61 15.13
N ILE A 116 1.13 -12.02 15.64
CA ILE A 116 2.42 -11.77 14.98
C ILE A 116 2.47 -12.42 13.61
N ILE A 117 2.02 -13.68 13.48
CA ILE A 117 1.94 -14.37 12.19
C ILE A 117 1.05 -13.61 11.22
N GLY A 118 -0.16 -13.21 11.64
CA GLY A 118 -1.07 -12.44 10.80
C GLY A 118 -0.45 -11.12 10.33
N GLY A 119 0.25 -10.41 11.22
CA GLY A 119 0.98 -9.19 10.87
C GLY A 119 2.11 -9.42 9.85
N ILE A 120 2.91 -10.47 10.02
CA ILE A 120 3.99 -10.81 9.09
C ILE A 120 3.45 -11.18 7.71
N ILE A 121 2.38 -11.98 7.65
CA ILE A 121 1.71 -12.34 6.40
C ILE A 121 1.22 -11.07 5.70
N PHE A 122 0.61 -10.14 6.44
CA PHE A 122 0.12 -8.89 5.88
C PHE A 122 1.25 -8.02 5.30
N VAL A 123 2.32 -7.75 6.06
CA VAL A 123 3.44 -6.93 5.59
C VAL A 123 4.17 -7.59 4.42
N GLY A 124 4.35 -8.92 4.45
CA GLY A 124 4.92 -9.66 3.33
C GLY A 124 4.06 -9.57 2.07
N SER A 125 2.73 -9.61 2.24
CA SER A 125 1.78 -9.48 1.14
C SER A 125 1.80 -8.08 0.52
N GLN A 126 1.87 -7.03 1.36
CA GLN A 126 2.05 -5.65 0.89
C GLN A 126 3.36 -5.45 0.13
N ALA A 127 4.47 -5.98 0.65
CA ALA A 127 5.76 -5.89 -0.03
C ALA A 127 5.75 -6.61 -1.39
N TRP A 128 5.03 -7.72 -1.51
CA TRP A 128 4.85 -8.41 -2.77
C TRP A 128 3.98 -7.61 -3.74
N GLU A 129 2.85 -7.06 -3.29
CA GLU A 129 1.98 -6.20 -4.10
C GLU A 129 2.75 -4.99 -4.64
N TRP A 130 3.56 -4.35 -3.80
CA TRP A 130 4.47 -3.28 -4.22
C TRP A 130 5.47 -3.73 -5.27
N ALA A 131 6.11 -4.88 -5.08
CA ALA A 131 7.10 -5.39 -6.03
C ALA A 131 6.46 -5.64 -7.41
N THR A 132 5.29 -6.27 -7.44
CA THR A 132 4.52 -6.51 -8.68
C THR A 132 4.09 -5.18 -9.32
N PHE A 133 3.62 -4.23 -8.52
CA PHE A 133 3.17 -2.93 -9.00
C PHE A 133 4.31 -2.06 -9.55
N ILE A 134 5.50 -2.15 -8.95
CA ILE A 134 6.71 -1.46 -9.41
C ILE A 134 7.25 -2.10 -10.69
N GLN A 135 7.17 -3.43 -10.80
CA GLN A 135 7.63 -4.16 -11.99
C GLN A 135 6.72 -3.87 -13.20
N GLY A 136 5.40 -3.87 -12.98
CA GLY A 136 4.41 -3.72 -14.05
C GLY A 136 4.29 -4.96 -14.93
N ASP A 137 3.09 -5.16 -15.46
CA ASP A 137 2.77 -6.34 -16.29
C ASP A 137 2.47 -5.98 -17.75
N TYR A 138 1.86 -4.81 -17.98
CA TYR A 138 1.36 -4.46 -19.31
C TYR A 138 2.26 -3.46 -20.02
N GLY A 139 2.83 -2.51 -19.28
CA GLY A 139 3.47 -1.35 -19.87
C GLY A 139 2.48 -0.40 -20.57
N ALA A 140 2.93 0.83 -20.79
CA ALA A 140 2.14 1.90 -21.36
C ALA A 140 3.04 2.92 -22.07
N VAL A 141 2.45 3.82 -22.87
CA VAL A 141 3.19 4.92 -23.51
C VAL A 141 2.79 6.25 -22.89
N GLN A 142 3.77 6.98 -22.35
CA GLN A 142 3.58 8.35 -21.89
C GLN A 142 3.58 9.32 -23.07
N THR A 143 2.58 10.19 -23.10
CA THR A 143 2.46 11.28 -24.07
C THR A 143 3.25 12.52 -23.64
N LYS A 144 3.54 13.42 -24.60
CA LYS A 144 4.15 14.73 -24.34
C LYS A 144 3.34 15.59 -23.35
N GLY A 145 2.02 15.38 -23.28
CA GLY A 145 1.12 16.04 -22.33
C GLY A 145 1.11 15.44 -20.92
N GLY A 146 1.88 14.37 -20.68
CA GLY A 146 1.91 13.66 -19.40
C GLY A 146 0.84 12.58 -19.24
N ASN A 147 -0.07 12.44 -20.22
CA ASN A 147 -1.11 11.42 -20.22
C ASN A 147 -0.55 10.06 -20.60
N ILE A 148 -1.16 8.99 -20.11
CA ILE A 148 -0.76 7.61 -20.37
C ILE A 148 -1.70 6.96 -21.39
N LEU A 149 -1.10 6.28 -22.37
CA LEU A 149 -1.78 5.48 -23.39
C LEU A 149 -1.56 4.00 -23.08
N GLN A 150 -2.66 3.27 -22.97
CA GLN A 150 -2.70 1.84 -22.68
C GLN A 150 -3.10 1.08 -23.94
N PHE A 151 -2.85 -0.23 -23.98
CA PHE A 151 -3.13 -1.08 -25.13
C PHE A 151 -4.22 -2.09 -24.80
N VAL A 152 -5.16 -2.26 -25.72
CA VAL A 152 -6.28 -3.20 -25.58
C VAL A 152 -6.51 -3.97 -26.87
N ASP A 153 -7.05 -5.17 -26.77
CA ASP A 153 -7.54 -5.93 -27.92
C ASP A 153 -8.90 -5.38 -28.38
N THR A 154 -9.38 -5.84 -29.54
CA THR A 154 -10.70 -5.59 -30.11
C THR A 154 -11.87 -5.96 -29.17
N GLU A 155 -11.63 -6.84 -28.21
CA GLU A 155 -12.60 -7.22 -27.17
C GLU A 155 -12.52 -6.34 -25.91
N GLY A 156 -11.57 -5.40 -25.84
CA GLY A 156 -11.37 -4.49 -24.72
C GLY A 156 -10.45 -5.00 -23.61
N HIS A 157 -9.93 -6.23 -23.71
CA HIS A 157 -8.96 -6.79 -22.77
C HIS A 157 -7.59 -6.09 -22.88
N ARG A 158 -6.91 -5.85 -21.76
CA ARG A 158 -5.61 -5.17 -21.74
C ARG A 158 -4.51 -6.10 -22.29
N VAL A 159 -3.69 -5.57 -23.19
CA VAL A 159 -2.60 -6.33 -23.85
C VAL A 159 -1.26 -5.78 -23.37
N ALA A 160 -0.34 -6.67 -23.01
CA ALA A 160 1.00 -6.28 -22.58
C ALA A 160 1.89 -5.93 -23.77
N LEU A 161 2.79 -4.97 -23.59
CA LEU A 161 3.79 -4.60 -24.60
C LEU A 161 4.64 -5.80 -25.05
N SER A 162 4.92 -6.73 -24.12
CA SER A 162 5.67 -7.96 -24.42
C SER A 162 5.01 -8.87 -25.45
N ASP A 163 3.70 -8.78 -25.62
CA ASP A 163 2.94 -9.71 -26.46
C ASP A 163 2.95 -9.31 -27.93
N PHE A 164 3.13 -8.02 -28.24
CA PHE A 164 3.05 -7.49 -29.60
C PHE A 164 4.26 -6.63 -30.03
N VAL A 165 5.13 -6.25 -29.09
CA VAL A 165 6.33 -5.45 -29.39
C VAL A 165 7.58 -6.32 -29.33
N VAL A 166 8.30 -6.36 -30.44
CA VAL A 166 9.63 -6.96 -30.51
C VAL A 166 10.65 -5.85 -30.28
N ALA A 167 11.44 -5.95 -29.21
CA ALA A 167 12.48 -4.97 -28.91
C ALA A 167 13.54 -4.96 -30.03
N SER A 168 13.79 -3.79 -30.63
CA SER A 168 14.95 -3.63 -31.49
C SER A 168 16.20 -3.58 -30.61
N HIS A 169 17.08 -4.56 -30.74
CA HIS A 169 18.35 -4.56 -30.02
C HIS A 169 19.19 -3.36 -30.46
N THR A 170 19.20 -2.31 -29.64
CA THR A 170 20.29 -1.35 -29.63
C THR A 170 21.24 -1.76 -28.51
N ASP A 171 22.43 -2.23 -28.88
CA ASP A 171 23.52 -2.53 -27.95
C ASP A 171 23.97 -1.23 -27.27
N ARG A 172 23.27 -0.81 -26.22
CA ARG A 172 23.69 0.31 -25.37
C ARG A 172 23.74 -0.15 -23.92
N THR A 173 24.94 -0.16 -23.37
CA THR A 173 25.17 -0.47 -21.95
C THR A 173 24.66 0.68 -21.08
N GLN A 174 23.69 0.40 -20.21
CA GLN A 174 23.24 1.34 -19.19
C GLN A 174 24.41 1.72 -18.26
N HIS A 175 24.56 3.00 -17.97
CA HIS A 175 25.56 3.46 -17.02
C HIS A 175 25.06 3.25 -15.59
N GLU A 176 25.47 2.16 -14.96
CA GLU A 176 25.28 1.93 -13.54
C GLU A 176 26.38 2.62 -12.71
N SER A 177 26.14 2.87 -11.42
CA SER A 177 27.16 3.43 -10.52
C SER A 177 28.43 2.58 -10.42
N LYS A 178 28.32 1.28 -10.72
CA LYS A 178 29.46 0.34 -10.83
C LYS A 178 30.29 0.52 -12.12
N ASN A 179 29.77 1.24 -13.13
CA ASN A 179 30.38 1.43 -14.45
C ASN A 179 31.28 2.68 -14.54
N GLY A 180 31.57 3.35 -13.41
CA GLY A 180 32.74 4.23 -13.29
C GLY A 180 32.61 5.68 -13.80
N LEU A 181 31.40 6.15 -14.12
CA LEU A 181 31.17 7.57 -14.45
C LEU A 181 30.69 8.32 -13.20
N TRP A 182 31.63 8.98 -12.50
CA TRP A 182 31.26 9.85 -11.39
C TRP A 182 30.44 11.05 -11.89
N PHE A 183 29.37 11.36 -11.16
CA PHE A 183 28.43 12.46 -11.42
C PHE A 183 27.53 12.32 -12.66
N VAL A 184 27.46 11.14 -13.27
CA VAL A 184 26.50 10.82 -14.33
C VAL A 184 25.46 9.86 -13.78
N ASN A 185 24.21 10.32 -13.65
CA ASN A 185 23.05 9.47 -13.40
C ASN A 185 22.24 9.40 -14.70
N GLU A 186 22.22 8.24 -15.36
CA GLU A 186 21.22 7.95 -16.39
C GLU A 186 20.07 7.18 -15.73
N GLY A 187 18.83 7.50 -16.11
CA GLY A 187 17.64 6.76 -15.68
C GLY A 187 17.64 5.33 -16.21
N THR A 188 16.83 4.46 -15.63
CA THR A 188 16.52 3.15 -16.23
C THR A 188 15.89 3.36 -17.60
N LEU A 189 16.51 2.79 -18.63
CA LEU A 189 15.94 2.81 -19.97
C LEU A 189 14.74 1.84 -20.00
N PRO A 190 13.64 2.21 -20.66
CA PRO A 190 12.54 1.28 -20.86
C PRO A 190 12.99 0.11 -21.74
N THR A 191 12.38 -1.06 -21.53
CA THR A 191 12.69 -2.28 -22.29
C THR A 191 12.41 -2.12 -23.78
N TYR A 192 11.45 -1.25 -24.14
CA TYR A 192 11.02 -0.96 -25.49
C TYR A 192 11.18 0.52 -25.84
N SER A 193 11.53 0.82 -27.09
CA SER A 193 11.47 2.19 -27.61
C SER A 193 10.08 2.54 -28.13
N VAL A 194 9.74 3.83 -28.19
CA VAL A 194 8.47 4.28 -28.80
C VAL A 194 8.36 3.84 -30.26
N GLN A 195 9.49 3.73 -30.97
CA GLN A 195 9.52 3.24 -32.36
C GLN A 195 9.17 1.75 -32.45
N ASP A 196 9.67 0.93 -31.51
CA ASP A 196 9.31 -0.48 -31.45
C ASP A 196 7.81 -0.65 -31.23
N VAL A 197 7.22 0.15 -30.34
CA VAL A 197 5.77 0.15 -30.09
C VAL A 197 4.99 0.53 -31.34
N ILE A 198 5.44 1.55 -32.10
CA ILE A 198 4.79 1.95 -33.36
C ILE A 198 4.85 0.79 -34.37
N HIS A 199 6.01 0.15 -34.52
CA HIS A 199 6.17 -0.99 -35.44
C HIS A 199 5.33 -2.19 -35.00
N GLY A 200 5.26 -2.47 -33.70
CA GLY A 200 4.41 -3.49 -33.11
C GLY A 200 2.94 -3.25 -33.43
N LEU A 201 2.46 -2.01 -33.25
CA LEU A 201 1.08 -1.62 -33.55
C LEU A 201 0.74 -1.65 -35.04
N GLU A 202 1.71 -1.36 -35.91
CA GLU A 202 1.53 -1.48 -37.37
C GLU A 202 1.43 -2.95 -37.81
N SER A 203 2.14 -3.85 -37.13
CA SER A 203 2.13 -5.29 -37.43
C SER A 203 0.91 -6.05 -36.85
N HIS A 204 0.31 -5.55 -35.77
CA HIS A 204 -0.83 -6.18 -35.11
C HIS A 204 -2.10 -5.35 -35.28
N GLU A 205 -2.95 -5.77 -36.21
CA GLU A 205 -4.19 -5.06 -36.57
C GLU A 205 -5.25 -5.03 -35.45
N ASN A 206 -5.12 -5.94 -34.49
CA ASN A 206 -6.10 -6.20 -33.44
C ASN A 206 -5.85 -5.35 -32.17
N VAL A 207 -4.72 -4.65 -32.08
CA VAL A 207 -4.36 -3.85 -30.90
C VAL A 207 -4.78 -2.40 -31.11
N LEU A 208 -5.55 -1.87 -30.16
CA LEU A 208 -6.04 -0.50 -30.13
C LEU A 208 -5.42 0.26 -28.94
N VAL A 209 -5.42 1.58 -29.04
CA VAL A 209 -4.94 2.46 -27.98
C VAL A 209 -6.11 2.97 -27.16
N ARG A 210 -5.99 2.79 -25.84
CA ARG A 210 -6.91 3.29 -24.83
C ARG A 210 -6.32 4.50 -24.14
N THR A 211 -7.06 5.59 -24.08
CA THR A 211 -6.64 6.81 -23.38
C THR A 211 -6.98 6.72 -21.89
N GLN A 212 -6.33 7.54 -21.08
CA GLN A 212 -6.64 7.67 -19.66
C GLN A 212 -8.00 8.37 -19.38
N THR A 213 -8.62 9.00 -20.39
CA THR A 213 -9.84 9.79 -20.20
C THR A 213 -11.08 8.92 -20.19
N LEU A 214 -11.85 9.02 -19.10
CA LEU A 214 -13.12 8.34 -18.88
C LEU A 214 -14.25 8.99 -19.71
N THR A 215 -15.12 8.17 -20.28
CA THR A 215 -16.36 8.56 -20.94
C THR A 215 -17.41 8.94 -19.90
N GLU A 216 -18.53 9.54 -20.33
CA GLU A 216 -19.66 9.85 -19.44
C GLU A 216 -20.25 8.60 -18.74
N GLU A 217 -19.97 7.41 -19.27
CA GLU A 217 -20.37 6.10 -18.74
C GLU A 217 -19.37 5.52 -17.73
N GLY A 218 -18.23 6.18 -17.51
CA GLY A 218 -17.19 5.73 -16.58
C GLY A 218 -16.23 4.68 -17.16
N GLU A 219 -16.25 4.47 -18.47
CA GLU A 219 -15.32 3.57 -19.18
C GLU A 219 -14.20 4.36 -19.83
N LYS A 220 -13.02 3.76 -20.01
CA LYS A 220 -11.90 4.45 -20.66
C LYS A 220 -12.11 4.55 -22.17
N THR A 221 -11.86 5.73 -22.74
CA THR A 221 -12.06 5.97 -24.18
C THR A 221 -11.05 5.18 -25.02
N VAL A 222 -11.55 4.23 -25.83
CA VAL A 222 -10.76 3.48 -26.82
C VAL A 222 -10.78 4.23 -28.15
N LEU A 223 -9.60 4.51 -28.70
CA LEU A 223 -9.45 5.22 -29.97
C LEU A 223 -9.63 4.28 -31.15
N SER A 224 -10.11 4.83 -32.28
CA SER A 224 -10.10 4.10 -33.54
C SER A 224 -8.66 3.79 -33.98
N ARG A 225 -8.47 2.82 -34.88
CA ARG A 225 -7.12 2.39 -35.30
C ARG A 225 -6.28 3.51 -35.92
N THR A 226 -6.92 4.37 -36.72
CA THR A 226 -6.25 5.51 -37.35
C THR A 226 -5.83 6.55 -36.31
N GLU A 227 -6.70 6.84 -35.35
CA GLU A 227 -6.42 7.77 -34.25
C GLU A 227 -5.37 7.21 -33.27
N SER A 228 -5.37 5.89 -33.05
CA SER A 228 -4.40 5.19 -32.21
C SER A 228 -2.97 5.36 -32.74
N LEU A 229 -2.77 5.15 -34.04
CA LEU A 229 -1.46 5.34 -34.69
C LEU A 229 -1.02 6.81 -34.66
N GLU A 230 -1.95 7.74 -34.93
CA GLU A 230 -1.65 9.17 -34.91
C GLU A 230 -1.30 9.67 -33.50
N ALA A 231 -1.99 9.17 -32.48
CA ALA A 231 -1.75 9.52 -31.07
C ALA A 231 -0.33 9.12 -30.64
N ILE A 232 0.12 7.91 -30.98
CA ILE A 232 1.48 7.46 -30.62
C ILE A 232 2.53 8.20 -31.44
N LYS A 233 2.35 8.35 -32.76
CA LYS A 233 3.34 9.00 -33.63
C LYS A 233 3.54 10.48 -33.27
N THR A 234 2.47 11.18 -32.92
CA THR A 234 2.51 12.62 -32.65
C THR A 234 2.89 12.92 -31.21
N ASN A 235 2.30 12.17 -30.26
CA ASN A 235 2.37 12.48 -28.84
C ASN A 235 3.21 11.51 -28.03
N GLY A 236 3.61 10.34 -28.55
CA GLY A 236 4.46 9.39 -27.83
C GLY A 236 5.80 10.01 -27.44
N LYS A 237 6.14 9.95 -26.16
CA LYS A 237 7.39 10.49 -25.60
C LYS A 237 8.30 9.37 -25.09
N ALA A 238 7.76 8.48 -24.24
CA ALA A 238 8.51 7.41 -23.61
C ALA A 238 7.61 6.22 -23.33
N VAL A 239 8.19 5.02 -23.34
CA VAL A 239 7.55 3.80 -22.83
C VAL A 239 7.74 3.75 -21.32
N VAL A 240 6.70 3.28 -20.63
CA VAL A 240 6.62 3.20 -19.17
C VAL A 240 6.21 1.80 -18.81
N GLU A 241 6.94 1.15 -17.91
CA GLU A 241 6.61 -0.15 -17.35
C GLU A 241 6.51 0.00 -15.84
N GLY A 242 5.40 -0.47 -15.26
CA GLY A 242 5.12 -0.39 -13.84
C GLY A 242 4.80 1.01 -13.32
N ALA A 243 4.85 1.13 -12.00
CA ALA A 243 4.55 2.36 -11.28
C ALA A 243 5.66 2.74 -10.31
N ASN A 244 6.07 4.00 -10.38
CA ASN A 244 7.01 4.64 -9.46
C ASN A 244 6.56 6.09 -9.21
N LEU A 245 7.34 6.83 -8.41
CA LEU A 245 7.02 8.22 -8.00
C LEU A 245 7.08 9.26 -9.12
N HIS A 246 7.49 8.87 -10.34
CA HIS A 246 7.64 9.76 -11.48
C HIS A 246 6.80 9.32 -12.67
N VAL A 247 6.53 8.04 -12.78
CA VAL A 247 5.86 7.44 -13.93
C VAL A 247 4.96 6.30 -13.46
N ASN A 248 3.76 6.22 -14.02
CA ASN A 248 2.74 5.26 -13.63
C ASN A 248 2.05 4.73 -14.88
N GLU A 249 2.12 3.42 -15.15
CA GLU A 249 1.45 2.81 -16.30
C GLU A 249 -0.10 2.79 -16.18
N TYR A 250 -0.62 2.97 -14.96
CA TYR A 250 -2.05 2.85 -14.68
C TYR A 250 -2.81 4.19 -14.78
N GLY A 251 -2.10 5.32 -14.83
CA GLY A 251 -2.67 6.65 -15.01
C GLY A 251 -1.80 7.76 -14.43
N SER A 252 -2.41 8.73 -13.74
CA SER A 252 -1.67 9.87 -13.18
C SER A 252 -0.56 9.43 -12.20
N PRO A 253 0.64 10.01 -12.25
CA PRO A 253 1.69 9.77 -11.25
C PRO A 253 1.24 10.05 -9.81
N LEU A 254 0.31 11.01 -9.63
CA LEU A 254 -0.26 11.35 -8.33
C LEU A 254 -0.94 10.15 -7.65
N PHE A 255 -1.55 9.25 -8.43
CA PHE A 255 -2.16 8.05 -7.88
C PHE A 255 -1.09 7.15 -7.22
N ALA A 256 0.01 6.89 -7.94
CA ALA A 256 1.12 6.08 -7.43
C ALA A 256 1.76 6.75 -6.20
N ASP A 257 1.95 8.08 -6.23
CA ASP A 257 2.49 8.84 -5.10
C ASP A 257 1.64 8.67 -3.83
N PHE A 258 0.33 8.89 -3.92
CA PHE A 258 -0.57 8.70 -2.77
C PHE A 258 -0.66 7.24 -2.34
N PHE A 259 -0.69 6.31 -3.29
CA PHE A 259 -0.73 4.88 -3.00
C PHE A 259 0.51 4.46 -2.20
N PHE A 260 1.72 4.65 -2.72
CA PHE A 260 2.96 4.26 -2.04
C PHE A 260 3.17 5.00 -0.73
N PHE A 261 2.83 6.29 -0.66
CA PHE A 261 3.04 7.06 0.56
C PHE A 261 2.07 6.66 1.68
N ILE A 262 0.77 6.52 1.40
CA ILE A 262 -0.23 6.17 2.41
C ILE A 262 -0.08 4.72 2.85
N THR A 263 0.02 3.79 1.90
CA THR A 263 0.19 2.36 2.22
C THR A 263 1.57 2.09 2.84
N GLY A 264 2.60 2.84 2.45
CA GLY A 264 3.95 2.72 3.02
C GLY A 264 4.05 3.26 4.43
N PHE A 265 3.45 4.42 4.70
CA PHE A 265 3.35 4.97 6.05
C PHE A 265 2.55 4.03 6.96
N HIS A 266 1.43 3.47 6.47
CA HIS A 266 0.69 2.44 7.17
C HIS A 266 1.54 1.18 7.42
N GLY A 267 2.22 0.66 6.39
CA GLY A 267 3.09 -0.50 6.50
C GLY A 267 4.21 -0.31 7.53
N PHE A 268 4.75 0.90 7.67
CA PHE A 268 5.70 1.25 8.73
C PHE A 268 5.10 1.14 10.13
N HIS A 269 3.83 1.54 10.32
CA HIS A 269 3.13 1.39 11.60
C HIS A 269 2.89 -0.09 11.91
N VAL A 270 2.44 -0.88 10.92
CA VAL A 270 2.26 -2.33 11.09
C VAL A 270 3.59 -3.00 11.42
N PHE A 271 4.66 -2.70 10.69
CA PHE A 271 6.00 -3.22 10.97
C PHE A 271 6.47 -2.89 12.39
N SER A 272 6.34 -1.63 12.80
CA SER A 272 6.66 -1.21 14.17
C SER A 272 5.81 -1.95 15.21
N GLY A 273 4.52 -2.17 14.92
CA GLY A 273 3.61 -2.94 15.77
C GLY A 273 4.01 -4.41 15.88
N ILE A 274 4.48 -5.03 14.80
CA ILE A 274 4.99 -6.42 14.81
C ILE A 274 6.21 -6.50 15.73
N VAL A 275 7.14 -5.55 15.60
CA VAL A 275 8.33 -5.48 16.46
C VAL A 275 7.94 -5.35 17.94
N LEU A 276 6.99 -4.46 18.27
CA LEU A 276 6.48 -4.31 19.64
C LEU A 276 5.80 -5.60 20.14
N ASN A 277 5.01 -6.26 19.30
CA ASN A 277 4.36 -7.53 19.63
C ASN A 277 5.38 -8.66 19.88
N ILE A 278 6.44 -8.74 19.08
CA ILE A 278 7.53 -9.71 19.28
C ILE A 278 8.23 -9.46 20.62
N ILE A 279 8.54 -8.21 20.97
CA ILE A 279 9.18 -7.87 22.25
C ILE A 279 8.30 -8.30 23.43
N ILE A 280 7.00 -7.98 23.38
CA ILE A 280 6.08 -8.35 24.46
C ILE A 280 5.85 -9.87 24.50
N PHE A 281 5.77 -10.54 23.36
CA PHE A 281 5.66 -11.99 23.28
C PHE A 281 6.81 -12.68 24.03
N PHE A 282 8.06 -12.28 23.79
CA PHE A 282 9.19 -12.82 24.55
C PHE A 282 9.10 -12.50 26.05
N ASN A 283 8.66 -11.29 26.42
CA ASN A 283 8.46 -10.93 27.83
C ASN A 283 7.35 -11.76 28.51
N VAL A 284 6.30 -12.13 27.80
CA VAL A 284 5.25 -13.05 28.28
C VAL A 284 5.84 -14.44 28.48
N VAL A 285 6.57 -14.97 27.49
CA VAL A 285 7.21 -16.30 27.57
C VAL A 285 8.19 -16.38 28.75
N ILE A 286 9.00 -15.34 28.97
CA ILE A 286 9.95 -15.23 30.10
C ILE A 286 9.23 -15.11 31.46
N GLY A 287 7.92 -14.81 31.48
CA GLY A 287 7.13 -14.69 32.70
C GLY A 287 7.30 -13.34 33.42
N THR A 288 7.77 -12.31 32.71
CA THR A 288 7.97 -10.96 33.28
C THR A 288 6.65 -10.38 33.80
N TYR A 289 5.53 -10.65 33.12
CA TYR A 289 4.21 -10.12 33.48
C TYR A 289 3.50 -10.93 34.59
N GLU A 290 3.76 -12.23 34.70
CA GLU A 290 3.32 -13.04 35.84
C GLU A 290 3.96 -12.54 37.15
N LYS A 291 5.26 -12.21 37.10
CA LYS A 291 5.99 -11.61 38.23
C LYS A 291 5.44 -10.24 38.63
N ARG A 292 4.95 -9.47 37.66
CA ARG A 292 4.36 -8.13 37.87
C ARG A 292 2.86 -8.17 38.22
N LYS A 293 2.20 -9.35 38.13
CA LYS A 293 0.75 -9.54 38.30
C LYS A 293 -0.12 -8.58 37.46
N SER A 294 0.42 -8.06 36.37
CA SER A 294 -0.25 -7.09 35.51
C SER A 294 0.19 -7.28 34.06
N TYR A 295 -0.79 -7.43 33.18
CA TYR A 295 -0.62 -7.53 31.73
C TYR A 295 -0.93 -6.20 31.01
N GLU A 296 -0.86 -5.07 31.72
CA GLU A 296 -1.16 -3.73 31.17
C GLU A 296 -0.33 -3.38 29.92
N MET A 297 0.86 -3.95 29.75
CA MET A 297 1.67 -3.76 28.55
C MET A 297 1.09 -4.45 27.31
N VAL A 298 0.48 -5.62 27.48
CA VAL A 298 -0.24 -6.32 26.39
C VAL A 298 -1.44 -5.50 25.96
N GLU A 299 -2.17 -4.90 26.90
CA GLU A 299 -3.29 -4.01 26.61
C GLU A 299 -2.86 -2.76 25.81
N LYS A 300 -1.76 -2.10 26.20
CA LYS A 300 -1.26 -0.91 25.49
C LYS A 300 -0.85 -1.20 24.05
N VAL A 301 -0.14 -2.31 23.82
CA VAL A 301 0.23 -2.71 22.46
C VAL A 301 -0.96 -3.26 21.69
N GLY A 302 -1.92 -3.90 22.36
CA GLY A 302 -3.19 -4.27 21.75
C GLY A 302 -3.95 -3.05 21.22
N LEU A 303 -4.05 -1.98 22.01
CA LEU A 303 -4.66 -0.71 21.58
C LEU A 303 -3.95 -0.13 20.33
N TYR A 304 -2.62 -0.17 20.29
CA TYR A 304 -1.87 0.23 19.08
C TYR A 304 -2.26 -0.62 17.88
N TRP A 305 -2.26 -1.94 18.05
CA TRP A 305 -2.53 -2.89 16.98
C TRP A 305 -3.94 -2.73 16.40
N HIS A 306 -4.95 -2.55 17.27
CA HIS A 306 -6.32 -2.28 16.83
C HIS A 306 -6.46 -0.95 16.11
N PHE A 307 -5.72 0.08 16.54
CA PHE A 307 -5.73 1.36 15.85
C PHE A 307 -5.16 1.23 14.43
N VAL A 308 -4.03 0.54 14.28
CA VAL A 308 -3.41 0.30 12.97
C VAL A 308 -4.38 -0.48 12.07
N ASP A 309 -4.99 -1.55 12.57
CA ASP A 309 -6.01 -2.32 11.83
C ASP A 309 -7.21 -1.46 11.40
N LEU A 310 -7.74 -0.62 12.29
CA LEU A 310 -8.83 0.31 11.96
C LEU A 310 -8.45 1.28 10.85
N VAL A 311 -7.23 1.85 10.88
CA VAL A 311 -6.73 2.72 9.81
C VAL A 311 -6.68 1.98 8.48
N TRP A 312 -6.26 0.70 8.48
CA TRP A 312 -6.24 -0.10 7.26
C TRP A 312 -7.62 -0.26 6.64
N VAL A 313 -8.66 -0.50 7.44
CA VAL A 313 -10.04 -0.62 6.92
C VAL A 313 -10.47 0.64 6.16
N PHE A 314 -10.07 1.83 6.63
CA PHE A 314 -10.32 3.07 5.91
C PHE A 314 -9.48 3.19 4.64
N VAL A 315 -8.17 2.92 4.71
CA VAL A 315 -7.29 2.93 3.52
C VAL A 315 -7.82 1.97 2.45
N PHE A 316 -8.19 0.76 2.86
CA PHE A 316 -8.79 -0.26 2.00
C PHE A 316 -10.06 0.27 1.31
N THR A 317 -10.97 0.88 2.08
CA THR A 317 -12.22 1.41 1.54
C THR A 317 -11.99 2.51 0.49
N PHE A 318 -11.09 3.47 0.76
CA PHE A 318 -10.87 4.61 -0.14
C PHE A 318 -10.03 4.30 -1.38
N PHE A 319 -9.16 3.29 -1.33
CA PHE A 319 -8.31 2.92 -2.47
C PHE A 319 -8.87 1.80 -3.33
N TYR A 320 -9.57 0.84 -2.72
CA TYR A 320 -9.97 -0.39 -3.41
C TYR A 320 -11.47 -0.51 -3.65
N LEU A 321 -12.33 0.19 -2.87
CA LEU A 321 -13.78 0.09 -3.02
C LEU A 321 -14.45 1.34 -3.62
N VAL A 322 -13.91 2.53 -3.34
CA VAL A 322 -14.55 3.82 -3.66
C VAL A 322 -13.83 4.56 -4.76
#